data_AF-A0A7S9KV56-F1
#
_entry.id   AF-A0A7S9KV56-F1
#
_cell.length_a   1.000
_cell.length_b   1.000
_cell.length_c   1.000
_cell.angle_alpha   90.00
_cell.angle_beta   90.00
_cell.angle_gamma   90.00
#
_symmetry.space_group_name_H-M   'P 1'
#
loop_
_entity.id
_entity.type
_entity.pdbx_description
1 polymer ?
#
loop_
_entity_poly.entity_id
_entity_poly.type
_entity_poly.pdbx_seq_one_letter_code
_entity_poly.pdbx_strand_id
1 'polypeptide(L)'
;MSKFLDTPIPDDLVFANAPNCRTRRDASTRYVQSSNVSERQPHSTNDEEIIHTIFDPFSMGMIVDRQIIVQKDGLIRKSVRTSISDLEGEKRRLELIRGTTTVPVPQVMNYYSSQDFDHLVMERLPGRTLESVWSHLSVEEKESIANQIACFTNQLRRLRNDDIDAHLFLRQEIPSGLSNSTDLSMERIKTYSEIKPITDFVRERSQRFDHEKNVFTHGDLDWSNILITDKKVSGIVDLECGGFLPPYCEWIAVKRLSDNHPWFELLEPRLNLPEWNSIWEVEQLISALSEHSQWALTPQDRTANVSEGWTQVSTILGACIQDPPLITYAIRSKHPWWLEHKPRVDLPVSVFKLV
;
A
#
# COMPACT_ATOMS: atom_id res chain seq x y z
N MET A 1 17.94 -4.11 -14.52
CA MET A 1 18.21 -4.14 -13.07
C MET A 1 19.70 -4.20 -12.70
N SER A 2 20.52 -5.14 -13.21
CA SER A 2 21.95 -5.25 -12.85
C SER A 2 22.73 -3.92 -12.99
N LYS A 3 22.59 -3.21 -14.12
CA LYS A 3 23.25 -1.91 -14.31
C LYS A 3 22.98 -0.91 -13.16
N PHE A 4 21.76 -0.84 -12.64
CA PHE A 4 21.43 0.05 -11.51
C PHE A 4 22.13 -0.34 -10.20
N LEU A 5 22.24 -1.65 -9.94
CA LEU A 5 22.87 -2.18 -8.72
C LEU A 5 24.39 -2.00 -8.75
N ASP A 6 24.98 -2.17 -9.92
CA ASP A 6 26.42 -2.22 -10.16
C ASP A 6 27.04 -0.85 -10.49
N THR A 7 26.23 0.13 -10.90
CA THR A 7 26.73 1.48 -11.19
C THR A 7 27.22 2.15 -9.90
N PRO A 8 28.49 2.60 -9.85
CA PRO A 8 29.01 3.36 -8.72
C PRO A 8 28.23 4.64 -8.49
N ILE A 9 28.02 5.00 -7.23
CA ILE A 9 27.42 6.30 -6.87
C ILE A 9 28.40 7.45 -7.16
N PRO A 10 27.92 8.69 -7.36
CA PRO A 10 28.77 9.88 -7.47
C PRO A 10 29.78 10.02 -6.32
N ASP A 11 30.91 10.68 -6.59
CA ASP A 11 31.99 10.84 -5.62
C ASP A 11 31.68 11.81 -4.49
N ASP A 12 30.73 12.71 -4.67
CA ASP A 12 30.23 13.62 -3.64
C ASP A 12 29.16 12.98 -2.76
N LEU A 13 28.72 11.75 -3.05
CA LEU A 13 27.69 11.03 -2.30
C LEU A 13 28.25 9.81 -1.54
N VAL A 14 27.53 9.44 -0.47
CA VAL A 14 27.73 8.24 0.35
C VAL A 14 26.40 7.58 0.68
N PHE A 15 26.39 6.25 0.87
CA PHE A 15 25.25 5.58 1.49
C PHE A 15 25.24 5.86 2.99
N ALA A 16 24.15 6.41 3.53
CA ALA A 16 24.05 6.76 4.96
C ALA A 16 24.27 5.55 5.88
N ASN A 17 23.74 4.39 5.50
CA ASN A 17 23.81 3.16 6.29
C ASN A 17 24.96 2.22 5.87
N ALA A 18 25.74 2.60 4.86
CA ALA A 18 26.90 1.85 4.39
C ALA A 18 27.98 2.77 3.76
N PRO A 19 28.59 3.70 4.53
CA PRO A 19 29.41 4.78 3.96
C PRO A 19 30.63 4.32 3.13
N ASN A 20 31.13 3.11 3.39
CA ASN A 20 32.26 2.52 2.69
C ASN A 20 31.89 1.82 1.37
N CYS A 21 30.60 1.63 1.10
CA CYS A 21 30.12 1.01 -0.13
C CYS A 21 30.10 2.04 -1.28
N ARG A 22 30.40 1.60 -2.50
CA ARG A 22 30.34 2.44 -3.69
C ARG A 22 29.24 2.03 -4.67
N THR A 23 28.72 0.80 -4.56
CA THR A 23 27.60 0.32 -5.35
C THR A 23 26.40 -0.06 -4.46
N ARG A 24 25.20 -0.09 -5.05
CA ARG A 24 23.99 -0.55 -4.34
C ARG A 24 24.06 -2.04 -4.04
N ARG A 25 24.76 -2.82 -4.89
CA ARG A 25 25.06 -4.23 -4.62
C ARG A 25 25.86 -4.40 -3.33
N ASP A 26 26.91 -3.60 -3.12
CA ASP A 26 27.70 -3.67 -1.90
C ASP A 26 26.85 -3.32 -0.67
N ALA A 27 26.06 -2.25 -0.77
CA ALA A 27 25.17 -1.81 0.30
C ALA A 27 24.09 -2.87 0.63
N SER A 28 23.48 -3.48 -0.39
CA SER A 28 22.54 -4.60 -0.23
C SER A 28 23.19 -5.83 0.38
N THR A 29 24.42 -6.17 -0.04
CA THR A 29 25.15 -7.31 0.52
C THR A 29 25.39 -7.12 2.01
N ARG A 30 25.81 -5.90 2.40
CA ARG A 30 25.97 -5.53 3.81
C ARG A 30 24.64 -5.59 4.57
N TYR A 31 23.57 -5.05 3.99
CA TYR A 31 22.23 -5.10 4.58
C TYR A 31 21.80 -6.54 4.89
N VAL A 32 21.90 -7.45 3.92
CA VAL A 32 21.57 -8.87 4.10
C VAL A 32 22.45 -9.52 5.16
N GLN A 33 23.77 -9.23 5.17
CA GLN A 33 24.69 -9.76 6.19
C GLN A 33 24.38 -9.27 7.61
N SER A 34 23.85 -8.05 7.75
CA SER A 34 23.44 -7.48 9.04
C SER A 34 22.02 -7.85 9.45
N SER A 35 21.23 -8.47 8.57
CA SER A 35 19.85 -8.85 8.86
C SER A 35 19.81 -10.07 9.80
N ASN A 36 19.03 -9.97 10.88
CA ASN A 36 18.79 -11.07 11.83
C ASN A 36 17.70 -12.03 11.34
N VAL A 37 17.64 -12.31 10.03
CA VAL A 37 16.63 -13.19 9.43
C VAL A 37 17.10 -14.63 9.51
N SER A 38 16.37 -15.47 10.25
CA SER A 38 16.72 -16.88 10.48
C SER A 38 16.20 -17.79 9.36
N GLU A 39 14.95 -17.57 8.94
CA GLU A 39 14.29 -18.22 7.82
C GLU A 39 14.19 -17.20 6.66
N ARG A 40 15.08 -17.32 5.67
CA ARG A 40 15.15 -16.43 4.51
C ARG A 40 14.04 -16.68 3.49
N GLN A 41 13.52 -17.89 3.46
CA GLN A 41 12.46 -18.31 2.56
C GLN A 41 11.57 -19.32 3.28
N PRO A 42 10.25 -19.28 3.05
CA PRO A 42 9.35 -20.26 3.66
C PRO A 42 9.67 -21.66 3.11
N HIS A 43 9.51 -22.68 3.95
CA HIS A 43 9.74 -24.06 3.53
C HIS A 43 8.76 -24.50 2.42
N SER A 44 9.26 -24.87 1.24
CA SER A 44 8.51 -25.50 0.14
C SER A 44 9.10 -26.87 -0.23
N THR A 45 8.25 -27.80 -0.69
CA THR A 45 8.67 -29.11 -1.24
C THR A 45 8.71 -29.08 -2.77
N ASN A 46 9.43 -30.02 -3.40
CA ASN A 46 9.58 -30.07 -4.87
C ASN A 46 8.26 -30.33 -5.63
N ASP A 47 7.24 -30.86 -4.95
CA ASP A 47 5.92 -31.15 -5.54
C ASP A 47 4.99 -29.91 -5.49
N GLU A 48 5.43 -28.78 -4.94
CA GLU A 48 4.65 -27.55 -4.80
C GLU A 48 4.98 -26.55 -5.91
N GLU A 49 3.96 -25.90 -6.47
CA GLU A 49 4.13 -24.90 -7.53
C GLU A 49 4.18 -23.49 -6.92
N ILE A 50 5.27 -22.76 -7.14
CA ILE A 50 5.36 -21.36 -6.73
C ILE A 50 4.64 -20.49 -7.77
N ILE A 51 3.53 -19.86 -7.36
CA ILE A 51 2.78 -18.93 -8.22
C ILE A 51 3.44 -17.55 -8.19
N HIS A 52 3.79 -17.09 -6.99
CA HIS A 52 4.26 -15.72 -6.79
C HIS A 52 5.24 -15.64 -5.62
N THR A 53 6.27 -14.83 -5.76
CA THR A 53 7.23 -14.53 -4.68
C THR A 53 7.52 -13.04 -4.68
N ILE A 54 7.37 -12.41 -3.52
CA ILE A 54 7.80 -11.04 -3.25
C ILE A 54 9.04 -11.13 -2.35
N PHE A 55 10.12 -10.54 -2.83
CA PHE A 55 11.37 -10.45 -2.09
C PHE A 55 11.47 -9.12 -1.36
N ASP A 56 12.19 -9.09 -0.24
CA ASP A 56 12.63 -7.83 0.36
C ASP A 56 13.32 -7.00 -0.73
N PRO A 57 12.88 -5.74 -0.94
CA PRO A 57 13.26 -4.93 -2.10
C PRO A 57 14.77 -4.62 -2.13
N PHE A 58 15.46 -4.77 -1.01
CA PHE A 58 16.88 -4.47 -0.85
C PHE A 58 17.76 -5.71 -0.70
N SER A 59 17.16 -6.89 -0.58
CA SER A 59 17.87 -8.16 -0.38
C SER A 59 18.46 -8.77 -1.64
N MET A 60 18.18 -8.21 -2.81
CA MET A 60 18.56 -8.78 -4.12
C MET A 60 18.04 -10.21 -4.33
N GLY A 61 16.84 -10.52 -3.81
CA GLY A 61 16.23 -11.84 -3.93
C GLY A 61 16.71 -12.87 -2.89
N MET A 62 17.51 -12.45 -1.92
CA MET A 62 18.04 -13.33 -0.88
C MET A 62 17.07 -13.54 0.29
N ILE A 63 16.09 -12.65 0.46
CA ILE A 63 15.10 -12.69 1.53
C ILE A 63 13.72 -12.59 0.89
N VAL A 64 12.87 -13.57 1.18
CA VAL A 64 11.47 -13.62 0.77
C VAL A 64 10.62 -12.97 1.85
N ASP A 65 9.76 -12.05 1.44
CA ASP A 65 8.78 -11.40 2.31
C ASP A 65 7.40 -12.07 2.20
N ARG A 66 7.06 -12.52 0.98
CA ARG A 66 5.83 -13.24 0.69
C ARG A 66 6.05 -14.33 -0.35
N GLN A 67 5.40 -15.46 -0.17
CA GLN A 67 5.31 -16.50 -1.18
C GLN A 67 3.90 -17.07 -1.25
N ILE A 68 3.40 -17.26 -2.47
CA ILE A 68 2.12 -17.92 -2.74
C ILE A 68 2.44 -19.18 -3.53
N ILE A 69 2.01 -20.33 -3.01
CA ILE A 69 2.22 -21.64 -3.64
C ILE A 69 0.90 -22.39 -3.82
N VAL A 70 0.86 -23.29 -4.80
CA VAL A 70 -0.13 -24.38 -4.88
C VAL A 70 0.48 -25.61 -4.20
N GLN A 71 -0.22 -26.11 -3.19
CA GLN A 71 0.13 -27.32 -2.47
C GLN A 71 -0.23 -28.57 -3.28
N LYS A 72 0.32 -29.72 -2.90
CA LYS A 72 0.10 -31.00 -3.58
C LYS A 72 -1.38 -31.44 -3.64
N ASP A 73 -2.16 -31.03 -2.65
CA ASP A 73 -3.61 -31.28 -2.58
C ASP A 73 -4.44 -30.25 -3.37
N GLY A 74 -3.79 -29.29 -4.05
CA GLY A 74 -4.41 -28.25 -4.85
C GLY A 74 -4.79 -26.98 -4.08
N LEU A 75 -4.58 -26.93 -2.76
CA LEU A 75 -4.84 -25.75 -1.94
C LEU A 75 -3.79 -24.65 -2.19
N ILE A 76 -4.14 -23.41 -1.89
CA ILE A 76 -3.20 -22.28 -1.89
C ILE A 76 -2.62 -22.12 -0.50
N ARG A 77 -1.30 -21.96 -0.39
CA ARG A 77 -0.66 -21.48 0.84
C ARG A 77 0.00 -20.13 0.57
N LYS A 78 -0.51 -19.08 1.23
CA LYS A 78 0.11 -17.76 1.32
C LYS A 78 1.01 -17.75 2.56
N SER A 79 2.29 -17.47 2.37
CA SER A 79 3.29 -17.37 3.44
C SER A 79 3.80 -15.94 3.48
N VAL A 80 3.81 -15.32 4.65
CA VAL A 80 4.18 -13.91 4.85
C VAL A 80 5.09 -13.81 6.06
N ARG A 81 6.18 -13.03 5.97
CA ARG A 81 7.09 -12.84 7.10
C ARG A 81 6.37 -12.17 8.30
N THR A 82 6.55 -12.67 9.52
CA THR A 82 5.79 -12.37 10.77
C THR A 82 5.86 -10.92 11.29
N SER A 83 6.27 -9.96 10.47
CA SER A 83 6.27 -8.53 10.82
C SER A 83 5.96 -7.61 9.64
N ILE A 84 5.63 -8.19 8.48
CA ILE A 84 5.41 -7.44 7.24
C ILE A 84 3.93 -7.24 6.97
N SER A 85 3.07 -8.19 7.37
CA SER A 85 1.64 -8.11 7.09
C SER A 85 0.80 -8.97 8.04
N ASP A 86 -0.46 -8.54 8.24
CA ASP A 86 -1.44 -9.13 9.16
C ASP A 86 -2.24 -10.25 8.47
N LEU A 87 -1.59 -11.42 8.33
CA LEU A 87 -2.20 -12.58 7.68
C LEU A 87 -3.33 -13.19 8.52
N GLU A 88 -3.28 -13.03 9.85
CA GLU A 88 -4.40 -13.41 10.73
C GLU A 88 -5.62 -12.51 10.52
N GLY A 89 -5.41 -11.21 10.28
CA GLY A 89 -6.47 -10.29 9.86
C GLY A 89 -7.09 -10.70 8.53
N GLU A 90 -6.29 -11.08 7.54
CA GLU A 90 -6.81 -11.58 6.27
C GLU A 90 -7.68 -12.84 6.47
N LYS A 91 -7.24 -13.77 7.32
CA LYS A 91 -8.03 -14.94 7.71
C LYS A 91 -9.40 -14.54 8.28
N ARG A 92 -9.43 -13.63 9.28
CA ARG A 92 -10.68 -13.17 9.91
C ARG A 92 -11.62 -12.52 8.90
N ARG A 93 -11.08 -11.74 7.95
CA ARG A 93 -11.84 -11.09 6.87
C ARG A 93 -12.44 -12.11 5.90
N LEU A 94 -11.68 -13.12 5.50
CA LEU A 94 -12.18 -14.22 4.66
C LEU A 94 -13.34 -14.96 5.34
N GLU A 95 -13.17 -15.34 6.61
CA GLU A 95 -14.20 -16.04 7.40
C GLU A 95 -15.47 -15.19 7.54
N LEU A 96 -15.32 -13.89 7.82
CA LEU A 96 -16.44 -12.94 7.92
C LEU A 96 -17.20 -12.84 6.60
N ILE A 97 -16.51 -12.55 5.49
CA ILE A 97 -17.15 -12.33 4.18
C ILE A 97 -17.85 -13.60 3.70
N ARG A 98 -17.19 -14.76 3.83
CA ARG A 98 -17.76 -16.05 3.42
C ARG A 98 -18.97 -16.43 4.27
N GLY A 99 -18.96 -16.08 5.56
CA GLY A 99 -20.07 -16.37 6.48
C GLY A 99 -21.28 -15.44 6.35
N THR A 100 -21.12 -14.25 5.75
CA THR A 100 -22.15 -13.19 5.78
C THR A 100 -22.60 -12.70 4.40
N THR A 101 -21.91 -13.06 3.33
CA THR A 101 -22.19 -12.56 1.97
C THR A 101 -22.18 -13.69 0.94
N THR A 102 -22.53 -13.36 -0.31
CA THR A 102 -22.35 -14.27 -1.46
C THR A 102 -21.11 -13.94 -2.28
N VAL A 103 -20.23 -13.07 -1.78
CA VAL A 103 -18.99 -12.70 -2.46
C VAL A 103 -18.10 -13.94 -2.56
N PRO A 104 -17.62 -14.32 -3.75
CA PRO A 104 -16.81 -15.52 -3.92
C PRO A 104 -15.40 -15.27 -3.39
N VAL A 105 -15.13 -15.66 -2.14
CA VAL A 105 -13.81 -15.56 -1.49
C VAL A 105 -13.28 -16.95 -1.08
N PRO A 106 -11.96 -17.16 -1.02
CA PRO A 106 -11.37 -18.44 -0.62
C PRO A 106 -11.86 -18.95 0.75
N GLN A 107 -12.00 -20.27 0.88
CA GLN A 107 -12.22 -20.89 2.19
C GLN A 107 -10.91 -20.94 2.95
N VAL A 108 -10.90 -20.49 4.20
CA VAL A 108 -9.78 -20.76 5.10
C VAL A 108 -9.79 -22.25 5.48
N MET A 109 -8.67 -22.93 5.25
CA MET A 109 -8.48 -24.33 5.60
C MET A 109 -7.59 -24.48 6.83
N ASN A 110 -6.54 -23.67 6.94
CA ASN A 110 -5.64 -23.69 8.07
C ASN A 110 -4.88 -22.35 8.23
N TYR A 111 -4.45 -22.05 9.45
CA TYR A 111 -3.55 -20.94 9.75
C TYR A 111 -2.53 -21.40 10.81
N TYR A 112 -1.24 -21.16 10.56
CA TYR A 112 -0.15 -21.52 11.47
C TYR A 112 1.08 -20.65 11.21
N SER A 113 1.99 -20.59 12.18
CA SER A 113 3.25 -19.86 12.06
C SER A 113 4.44 -20.82 12.07
N SER A 114 5.47 -20.51 11.28
CA SER A 114 6.83 -21.04 11.40
C SER A 114 7.69 -20.08 12.26
N GLN A 115 9.01 -20.15 12.13
CA GLN A 115 9.92 -19.30 12.89
C GLN A 115 9.81 -17.82 12.51
N ASP A 116 9.86 -17.51 11.19
CA ASP A 116 9.77 -16.12 10.72
C ASP A 116 8.60 -15.89 9.75
N PHE A 117 7.70 -16.85 9.54
CA PHE A 117 6.54 -16.71 8.65
C PHE A 117 5.22 -17.09 9.31
N ASP A 118 4.16 -16.39 8.92
CA ASP A 118 2.78 -16.83 9.06
C ASP A 118 2.32 -17.47 7.75
N HIS A 119 1.49 -18.51 7.87
CA HIS A 119 0.97 -19.28 6.75
C HIS A 119 -0.54 -19.35 6.81
N LEU A 120 -1.19 -19.00 5.70
CA LEU A 120 -2.62 -19.13 5.49
C LEU A 120 -2.86 -20.11 4.34
N VAL A 121 -3.47 -21.24 4.67
CA VAL A 121 -3.88 -22.26 3.70
C VAL A 121 -5.35 -22.05 3.38
N MET A 122 -5.66 -21.94 2.10
CA MET A 122 -7.00 -21.63 1.62
C MET A 122 -7.36 -22.33 0.32
N GLU A 123 -8.67 -22.37 0.04
CA GLU A 123 -9.22 -22.88 -1.22
C GLU A 123 -8.61 -22.18 -2.44
N ARG A 124 -8.21 -22.96 -3.45
CA ARG A 124 -7.88 -22.42 -4.76
C ARG A 124 -9.14 -22.19 -5.57
N LEU A 125 -9.59 -20.95 -5.65
CA LEU A 125 -10.73 -20.59 -6.48
C LEU A 125 -10.44 -20.82 -7.97
N PRO A 126 -11.44 -21.23 -8.77
CA PRO A 126 -11.25 -21.50 -10.19
C PRO A 126 -11.10 -20.20 -11.00
N GLY A 127 -10.45 -20.31 -12.15
CA GLY A 127 -10.38 -19.25 -13.15
C GLY A 127 -8.98 -18.65 -13.34
N ARG A 128 -8.94 -17.58 -14.12
CA ARG A 128 -7.74 -16.78 -14.41
C ARG A 128 -7.97 -15.35 -13.95
N THR A 129 -6.90 -14.61 -13.63
CA THR A 129 -7.03 -13.20 -13.24
C THR A 129 -7.64 -12.37 -14.36
N LEU A 130 -8.44 -11.36 -14.01
CA LEU A 130 -9.05 -10.43 -14.95
C LEU A 130 -7.98 -9.74 -15.81
N GLU A 131 -6.86 -9.35 -15.19
CA GLU A 131 -5.66 -8.87 -15.89
C GLU A 131 -5.27 -9.78 -17.06
N SER A 132 -5.14 -11.09 -16.80
CA SER A 132 -4.62 -12.04 -17.81
C SER A 132 -5.59 -12.34 -18.94
N VAL A 133 -6.89 -12.09 -18.74
CA VAL A 133 -7.94 -12.33 -19.75
C VAL A 133 -8.46 -11.04 -20.38
N TRP A 134 -8.08 -9.86 -19.86
CA TRP A 134 -8.64 -8.55 -20.24
C TRP A 134 -8.66 -8.29 -21.75
N SER A 135 -7.57 -8.62 -22.45
CA SER A 135 -7.44 -8.42 -23.90
C SER A 135 -8.36 -9.32 -24.75
N HIS A 136 -8.89 -10.39 -24.16
CA HIS A 136 -9.74 -11.38 -24.82
C HIS A 136 -11.23 -11.20 -24.52
N LEU A 137 -11.58 -10.30 -23.60
CA LEU A 137 -12.96 -10.01 -23.24
C LEU A 137 -13.59 -9.01 -24.22
N SER A 138 -14.84 -9.26 -24.60
CA SER A 138 -15.65 -8.28 -25.32
C SER A 138 -15.96 -7.08 -24.44
N VAL A 139 -16.47 -5.99 -25.04
CA VAL A 139 -16.91 -4.82 -24.28
C VAL A 139 -18.04 -5.20 -23.32
N GLU A 140 -19.02 -5.96 -23.80
CA GLU A 140 -20.17 -6.43 -23.01
C GLU A 140 -19.74 -7.31 -21.83
N GLU A 141 -18.70 -8.13 -22.00
CA GLU A 141 -18.15 -8.97 -20.95
C GLU A 141 -17.45 -8.13 -19.87
N LYS A 142 -16.66 -7.13 -20.27
CA LYS A 142 -16.02 -6.19 -19.34
C LYS A 142 -17.06 -5.41 -18.53
N GLU A 143 -18.08 -4.88 -19.20
CA GLU A 143 -19.21 -4.19 -18.58
C GLU A 143 -19.95 -5.10 -17.58
N SER A 144 -20.18 -6.37 -17.96
CA SER A 144 -20.81 -7.37 -17.10
C SER A 144 -19.98 -7.68 -15.85
N ILE A 145 -18.65 -7.83 -16.00
CA ILE A 145 -17.73 -8.09 -14.90
C ILE A 145 -17.67 -6.90 -13.94
N ALA A 146 -17.58 -5.67 -14.47
CA ALA A 146 -17.60 -4.46 -13.65
C ALA A 146 -18.92 -4.31 -12.87
N ASN A 147 -20.07 -4.66 -13.47
CA ASN A 147 -21.36 -4.69 -12.78
C ASN A 147 -21.41 -5.77 -11.68
N GLN A 148 -20.81 -6.94 -11.89
CA GLN A 148 -20.71 -7.98 -10.87
C GLN A 148 -19.85 -7.51 -9.69
N ILE A 149 -18.70 -6.90 -9.93
CA ILE A 149 -17.84 -6.33 -8.87
C ILE A 149 -18.58 -5.25 -8.10
N ALA A 150 -19.27 -4.32 -8.78
CA ALA A 150 -20.08 -3.31 -8.08
C ALA A 150 -21.19 -3.92 -7.20
N CYS A 151 -21.82 -5.01 -7.66
CA CYS A 151 -22.78 -5.77 -6.85
C CYS A 151 -22.13 -6.37 -5.60
N PHE A 152 -20.95 -7.00 -5.74
CA PHE A 152 -20.21 -7.55 -4.60
C PHE A 152 -19.75 -6.46 -3.63
N THR A 153 -19.22 -5.33 -4.12
CA THR A 153 -18.87 -4.18 -3.28
C THR A 153 -20.09 -3.67 -2.51
N ASN A 154 -21.27 -3.63 -3.13
CA ASN A 154 -22.51 -3.26 -2.43
C ASN A 154 -22.94 -4.29 -1.37
N GLN A 155 -22.59 -5.57 -1.51
CA GLN A 155 -22.79 -6.55 -0.44
C GLN A 155 -21.82 -6.33 0.72
N LEU A 156 -20.53 -6.13 0.42
CA LEU A 156 -19.52 -5.81 1.43
C LEU A 156 -19.91 -4.54 2.22
N ARG A 157 -20.42 -3.51 1.53
CA ARG A 157 -20.89 -2.27 2.15
C ARG A 157 -22.04 -2.44 3.15
N ARG A 158 -22.73 -3.57 3.16
CA ARG A 158 -23.79 -3.87 4.15
C ARG A 158 -23.21 -4.31 5.49
N LEU A 159 -21.97 -4.82 5.49
CA LEU A 159 -21.23 -5.09 6.72
C LEU A 159 -20.78 -3.73 7.26
N ARG A 160 -21.25 -3.39 8.46
CA ARG A 160 -21.04 -2.08 9.08
C ARG A 160 -20.30 -2.22 10.40
N ASN A 161 -19.48 -1.23 10.70
CA ASN A 161 -18.83 -1.06 11.98
C ASN A 161 -18.89 0.41 12.40
N ASP A 162 -18.87 0.64 13.71
CA ASP A 162 -18.90 1.97 14.29
C ASP A 162 -17.51 2.61 14.21
N ASP A 163 -16.47 1.80 14.42
CA ASP A 163 -15.08 2.22 14.33
C ASP A 163 -14.44 1.85 13.01
N ILE A 164 -13.34 2.53 12.69
CA ILE A 164 -12.46 2.13 11.60
C ILE A 164 -11.67 0.91 12.07
N ASP A 165 -11.88 -0.21 11.39
CA ASP A 165 -11.24 -1.50 11.66
C ASP A 165 -10.60 -2.01 10.35
N ALA A 166 -9.60 -1.25 9.92
CA ALA A 166 -8.70 -1.57 8.83
C ALA A 166 -7.28 -1.23 9.30
N HIS A 167 -6.30 -2.04 8.91
CA HIS A 167 -4.89 -1.78 9.25
C HIS A 167 -4.18 -0.99 8.15
N LEU A 168 -4.75 -0.99 6.95
CA LEU A 168 -4.20 -0.34 5.77
C LEU A 168 -5.28 0.51 5.09
N PHE A 169 -4.87 1.66 4.56
CA PHE A 169 -5.62 2.39 3.55
C PHE A 169 -4.64 2.90 2.49
N LEU A 170 -4.91 2.59 1.21
CA LEU A 170 -4.01 2.95 0.09
C LEU A 170 -2.56 2.46 0.33
N ARG A 171 -2.43 1.25 0.88
CA ARG A 171 -1.16 0.59 1.25
C ARG A 171 -0.32 1.35 2.28
N GLN A 172 -0.95 2.25 3.05
CA GLN A 172 -0.33 2.92 4.20
C GLN A 172 -0.96 2.41 5.49
N GLU A 173 -0.12 2.17 6.50
CA GLU A 173 -0.56 1.81 7.84
C GLU A 173 -1.43 2.92 8.44
N ILE A 174 -2.56 2.52 9.01
CA ILE A 174 -3.41 3.38 9.81
C ILE A 174 -3.48 2.84 11.24
N PRO A 175 -3.36 3.70 12.27
CA PRO A 175 -3.45 3.26 13.65
C PRO A 175 -4.87 2.81 14.01
N SER A 176 -4.96 2.00 15.05
CA SER A 176 -6.24 1.69 15.69
C SER A 176 -6.80 2.90 16.44
N GLY A 177 -8.12 2.89 16.70
CA GLY A 177 -8.80 3.90 17.50
C GLY A 177 -9.31 5.11 16.71
N LEU A 178 -9.33 5.04 15.38
CA LEU A 178 -10.02 6.01 14.52
C LEU A 178 -11.49 5.61 14.40
N SER A 179 -12.42 6.58 14.43
CA SER A 179 -13.84 6.25 14.36
C SER A 179 -14.52 6.74 13.07
N ASN A 180 -14.04 7.84 12.47
CA ASN A 180 -14.78 8.48 11.38
C ASN A 180 -13.88 9.07 10.26
N SER A 181 -14.54 9.67 9.26
CA SER A 181 -13.93 10.31 8.09
C SER A 181 -12.94 11.42 8.44
N THR A 182 -13.29 12.32 9.37
CA THR A 182 -12.37 13.35 9.84
C THR A 182 -11.18 12.74 10.56
N ASP A 183 -11.36 11.76 11.45
CA ASP A 183 -10.24 11.10 12.16
C ASP A 183 -9.25 10.47 11.18
N LEU A 184 -9.75 9.72 10.18
CA LEU A 184 -8.94 9.11 9.13
C LEU A 184 -8.16 10.15 8.33
N SER A 185 -8.84 11.22 7.92
CA SER A 185 -8.22 12.27 7.11
C SER A 185 -7.18 13.05 7.90
N MET A 186 -7.45 13.37 9.16
CA MET A 186 -6.54 14.08 10.06
C MET A 186 -5.30 13.25 10.41
N GLU A 187 -5.46 11.94 10.63
CA GLU A 187 -4.34 11.04 10.87
C GLU A 187 -3.37 11.01 9.67
N ARG A 188 -3.90 11.00 8.45
CA ARG A 188 -3.10 11.02 7.21
C ARG A 188 -2.34 12.33 7.00
N ILE A 189 -2.75 13.43 7.63
CA ILE A 189 -2.07 14.72 7.59
C ILE A 189 -1.37 15.09 8.90
N LYS A 190 -1.20 14.15 9.85
CA LYS A 190 -0.70 14.45 11.21
C LYS A 190 0.61 15.24 11.26
N THR A 191 1.52 15.00 10.29
CA THR A 191 2.79 15.72 10.16
C THR A 191 2.61 17.22 9.88
N TYR A 192 1.44 17.61 9.35
CA TYR A 192 1.06 18.97 8.97
C TYR A 192 -0.04 19.54 9.87
N SER A 193 -0.31 18.92 11.03
CA SER A 193 -1.41 19.29 11.92
C SER A 193 -1.30 20.70 12.51
N GLU A 194 -0.10 21.28 12.56
CA GLU A 194 0.12 22.66 13.00
C GLU A 194 -0.21 23.72 11.93
N ILE A 195 -0.50 23.30 10.69
CA ILE A 195 -0.72 24.20 9.56
C ILE A 195 -2.22 24.40 9.37
N LYS A 196 -2.75 25.44 10.02
CA LYS A 196 -4.20 25.72 10.10
C LYS A 196 -4.94 25.67 8.75
N PRO A 197 -4.43 26.27 7.64
CA PRO A 197 -5.10 26.16 6.34
C PRO A 197 -5.31 24.72 5.86
N ILE A 198 -4.35 23.82 6.13
CA ILE A 198 -4.45 22.40 5.77
C ILE A 198 -5.51 21.72 6.65
N THR A 199 -5.45 21.91 7.96
CA THR A 199 -6.39 21.25 8.88
C THR A 199 -7.82 21.75 8.71
N ASP A 200 -8.01 23.05 8.47
CA ASP A 200 -9.33 23.63 8.22
C ASP A 200 -9.93 23.06 6.93
N PHE A 201 -9.13 23.01 5.85
CA PHE A 201 -9.56 22.45 4.56
C PHE A 201 -10.02 21.00 4.69
N VAL A 202 -9.24 20.17 5.39
CA VAL A 202 -9.57 18.77 5.62
C VAL A 202 -10.83 18.62 6.47
N ARG A 203 -10.92 19.34 7.59
CA ARG A 203 -12.06 19.23 8.51
C ARG A 203 -13.37 19.67 7.85
N GLU A 204 -13.36 20.82 7.16
CA GLU A 204 -14.55 21.36 6.49
C GLU A 204 -15.18 20.35 5.52
N ARG A 205 -14.35 19.61 4.78
CA ARG A 205 -14.76 18.69 3.72
C ARG A 205 -15.04 17.27 4.18
N SER A 206 -14.41 16.82 5.26
CA SER A 206 -14.54 15.46 5.80
C SER A 206 -15.64 15.31 6.84
N GLN A 207 -15.91 16.34 7.66
CA GLN A 207 -16.83 16.27 8.81
C GLN A 207 -18.26 15.84 8.46
N ARG A 208 -18.70 16.14 7.22
CA ARG A 208 -20.05 15.82 6.77
C ARG A 208 -20.32 14.31 6.69
N PHE A 209 -19.26 13.51 6.66
CA PHE A 209 -19.32 12.05 6.60
C PHE A 209 -19.11 11.41 7.98
N ASP A 210 -18.92 12.18 9.06
CA ASP A 210 -18.57 11.63 10.37
C ASP A 210 -19.69 10.80 11.00
N HIS A 211 -20.92 10.99 10.53
CA HIS A 211 -22.09 10.24 10.99
C HIS A 211 -22.35 8.97 10.18
N GLU A 212 -21.63 8.76 9.09
CA GLU A 212 -21.75 7.54 8.31
C GLU A 212 -21.08 6.38 9.03
N LYS A 213 -21.73 5.21 9.02
CA LYS A 213 -21.11 3.99 9.52
C LYS A 213 -19.98 3.58 8.59
N ASN A 214 -18.87 3.14 9.17
CA ASN A 214 -17.81 2.49 8.42
C ASN A 214 -18.35 1.20 7.83
N VAL A 215 -17.88 0.87 6.63
CA VAL A 215 -18.34 -0.27 5.86
C VAL A 215 -17.17 -1.13 5.45
N PHE A 216 -17.42 -2.42 5.25
CA PHE A 216 -16.36 -3.29 4.77
C PHE A 216 -15.96 -2.91 3.34
N THR A 217 -14.66 -2.68 3.16
CA THR A 217 -13.99 -2.43 1.89
C THR A 217 -12.98 -3.54 1.64
N HIS A 218 -12.77 -3.89 0.38
CA HIS A 218 -11.68 -4.78 -0.04
C HIS A 218 -10.34 -4.06 0.05
N GLY A 219 -10.29 -2.78 -0.33
CA GLY A 219 -9.10 -1.93 -0.24
C GLY A 219 -8.03 -2.19 -1.30
N ASP A 220 -8.24 -3.15 -2.22
CA ASP A 220 -7.32 -3.46 -3.34
C ASP A 220 -8.03 -4.22 -4.48
N LEU A 221 -9.09 -3.62 -5.06
CA LEU A 221 -9.84 -4.18 -6.20
C LEU A 221 -9.07 -4.11 -7.54
N ASP A 222 -7.79 -4.41 -7.49
CA ASP A 222 -6.95 -4.59 -8.66
C ASP A 222 -7.40 -5.79 -9.50
N TRP A 223 -7.28 -5.68 -10.83
CA TRP A 223 -7.69 -6.75 -11.74
C TRP A 223 -6.88 -8.05 -11.60
N SER A 224 -5.73 -8.04 -10.91
CA SER A 224 -4.98 -9.25 -10.57
C SER A 224 -5.63 -10.03 -9.42
N ASN A 225 -6.44 -9.35 -8.59
CA ASN A 225 -7.16 -9.90 -7.44
C ASN A 225 -8.57 -10.41 -7.80
N ILE A 226 -8.97 -10.34 -9.07
CA ILE A 226 -10.29 -10.77 -9.55
C ILE A 226 -10.11 -11.98 -10.46
N LEU A 227 -10.72 -13.11 -10.10
CA LEU A 227 -10.69 -14.34 -10.89
C LEU A 227 -11.94 -14.47 -11.75
N ILE A 228 -11.72 -14.90 -12.99
CA ILE A 228 -12.75 -15.05 -14.02
C ILE A 228 -12.80 -16.50 -14.51
N THR A 229 -14.00 -17.09 -14.50
CA THR A 229 -14.33 -18.37 -15.12
C THR A 229 -15.56 -18.19 -15.99
N ASP A 230 -15.53 -18.72 -17.23
CA ASP A 230 -16.64 -18.57 -18.19
C ASP A 230 -17.17 -17.13 -18.31
N LYS A 231 -16.24 -16.15 -18.29
CA LYS A 231 -16.50 -14.71 -18.40
C LYS A 231 -17.33 -14.13 -17.25
N LYS A 232 -17.37 -14.81 -16.10
CA LYS A 232 -17.99 -14.34 -14.85
C LYS A 232 -16.99 -14.29 -13.72
N VAL A 233 -17.25 -13.44 -12.74
CA VAL A 233 -16.42 -13.36 -11.53
C VAL A 233 -16.58 -14.66 -10.75
N SER A 234 -15.49 -15.42 -10.61
CA SER A 234 -15.41 -16.69 -9.88
C SER A 234 -14.64 -16.55 -8.56
N GLY A 235 -13.95 -15.44 -8.34
CA GLY A 235 -13.23 -15.18 -7.10
C GLY A 235 -12.79 -13.74 -6.93
N ILE A 236 -12.76 -13.30 -5.68
CA ILE A 236 -12.11 -12.07 -5.22
C ILE A 236 -11.13 -12.49 -4.12
N VAL A 237 -9.86 -12.17 -4.32
CA VAL A 237 -8.75 -12.63 -3.47
C VAL A 237 -7.94 -11.45 -2.94
N ASP A 238 -7.04 -11.72 -1.98
CA ASP A 238 -6.15 -10.74 -1.36
C ASP A 238 -6.87 -9.67 -0.52
N LEU A 239 -7.40 -10.10 0.63
CA LEU A 239 -8.07 -9.23 1.62
C LEU A 239 -7.10 -8.65 2.66
N GLU A 240 -5.83 -8.57 2.31
CA GLU A 240 -4.80 -7.98 3.17
C GLU A 240 -5.13 -6.52 3.51
N CYS A 241 -5.55 -5.74 2.51
CA CYS A 241 -5.96 -4.34 2.68
C CYS A 241 -7.44 -4.19 3.09
N GLY A 242 -8.15 -5.30 3.30
CA GLY A 242 -9.58 -5.27 3.62
C GLY A 242 -9.83 -4.75 5.03
N GLY A 243 -11.01 -4.18 5.24
CA GLY A 243 -11.43 -3.72 6.56
C GLY A 243 -12.55 -2.70 6.52
N PHE A 244 -12.97 -2.28 7.71
CA PHE A 244 -14.03 -1.30 7.87
C PHE A 244 -13.47 0.11 7.76
N LEU A 245 -13.89 0.84 6.72
CA LEU A 245 -13.45 2.20 6.40
C LEU A 245 -14.68 3.07 6.04
N PRO A 246 -14.53 4.40 6.00
CA PRO A 246 -15.58 5.27 5.49
C PRO A 246 -16.07 4.83 4.08
N PRO A 247 -17.37 4.95 3.76
CA PRO A 247 -17.96 4.35 2.55
C PRO A 247 -17.32 4.74 1.22
N TYR A 248 -16.70 5.92 1.16
CA TYR A 248 -16.01 6.44 -0.01
C TYR A 248 -14.63 5.81 -0.25
N CYS A 249 -14.02 5.12 0.73
CA CYS A 249 -12.63 4.70 0.67
C CYS A 249 -12.32 3.75 -0.49
N GLU A 250 -13.19 2.78 -0.77
CA GLU A 250 -13.02 1.89 -1.93
C GLU A 250 -13.06 2.67 -3.26
N TRP A 251 -13.95 3.67 -3.36
CA TRP A 251 -14.04 4.52 -4.54
C TRP A 251 -12.80 5.40 -4.69
N ILE A 252 -12.27 5.97 -3.59
CA ILE A 252 -11.00 6.71 -3.64
C ILE A 252 -9.88 5.83 -4.18
N ALA A 253 -9.75 4.59 -3.71
CA ALA A 253 -8.72 3.66 -4.18
C ALA A 253 -8.81 3.42 -5.69
N VAL A 254 -10.03 3.24 -6.22
CA VAL A 254 -10.28 3.08 -7.67
C VAL A 254 -10.05 4.37 -8.45
N LYS A 255 -10.56 5.51 -7.95
CA LYS A 255 -10.49 6.82 -8.63
C LYS A 255 -9.07 7.29 -8.85
N ARG A 256 -8.16 7.03 -7.90
CA ARG A 256 -6.73 7.38 -8.06
C ARG A 256 -6.07 6.75 -9.28
N LEU A 257 -6.65 5.66 -9.80
CA LEU A 257 -6.10 4.89 -10.91
C LEU A 257 -6.96 4.97 -12.17
N SER A 258 -8.15 5.59 -12.11
CA SER A 258 -9.12 5.57 -13.21
C SER A 258 -8.62 6.22 -14.48
N ASP A 259 -7.86 7.31 -14.37
CA ASP A 259 -7.42 8.08 -15.53
C ASP A 259 -6.29 7.40 -16.33
N ASN A 260 -5.64 6.39 -15.74
CA ASN A 260 -4.45 5.75 -16.30
C ASN A 260 -4.63 4.25 -16.55
N HIS A 261 -5.84 3.70 -16.33
CA HIS A 261 -6.02 2.26 -16.37
C HIS A 261 -7.46 1.84 -16.72
N PRO A 262 -7.66 1.03 -17.78
CA PRO A 262 -8.97 0.79 -18.38
C PRO A 262 -9.93 0.02 -17.47
N TRP A 263 -9.42 -0.80 -16.56
CA TRP A 263 -10.28 -1.46 -15.56
C TRP A 263 -10.81 -0.48 -14.52
N PHE A 264 -9.96 0.43 -14.03
CA PHE A 264 -10.36 1.40 -13.01
C PHE A 264 -11.24 2.49 -13.61
N GLU A 265 -10.98 2.91 -14.85
CA GLU A 265 -11.87 3.77 -15.64
C GLU A 265 -13.29 3.20 -15.72
N LEU A 266 -13.40 1.90 -15.98
CA LEU A 266 -14.68 1.20 -16.07
C LEU A 266 -15.37 1.04 -14.70
N LEU A 267 -14.60 0.80 -13.64
CA LEU A 267 -15.13 0.52 -12.31
C LEU A 267 -15.52 1.78 -11.53
N GLU A 268 -14.75 2.87 -11.65
CA GLU A 268 -14.96 4.13 -10.91
C GLU A 268 -16.41 4.62 -10.91
N PRO A 269 -17.09 4.79 -12.07
CA PRO A 269 -18.43 5.37 -12.10
C PRO A 269 -19.49 4.45 -11.47
N ARG A 270 -19.19 3.16 -11.28
CA ARG A 270 -20.11 2.19 -10.66
C ARG A 270 -20.02 2.18 -9.14
N LEU A 271 -18.90 2.63 -8.59
CA LEU A 271 -18.67 2.70 -7.16
C LEU A 271 -18.96 4.09 -6.60
N ASN A 272 -18.87 5.12 -7.44
CA ASN A 272 -19.02 6.54 -7.09
C ASN A 272 -20.44 6.87 -6.61
N LEU A 273 -20.52 7.72 -5.58
CA LEU A 273 -21.71 8.46 -5.21
C LEU A 273 -21.42 9.97 -5.36
N PRO A 274 -22.32 10.78 -5.97
CA PRO A 274 -22.06 12.20 -6.24
C PRO A 274 -21.64 13.04 -5.02
N GLU A 275 -22.05 12.58 -3.83
CA GLU A 275 -21.70 13.17 -2.55
C GLU A 275 -20.24 12.96 -2.12
N TRP A 276 -19.34 12.38 -2.91
CA TRP A 276 -17.93 12.18 -2.51
C TRP A 276 -16.93 13.16 -3.15
N ASN A 277 -17.39 14.15 -3.90
CA ASN A 277 -16.50 15.14 -4.51
C ASN A 277 -15.65 15.93 -3.50
N SER A 278 -16.22 16.29 -2.33
CA SER A 278 -15.45 17.03 -1.32
C SER A 278 -14.33 16.20 -0.70
N ILE A 279 -14.52 14.87 -0.57
CA ILE A 279 -13.46 14.00 -0.04
C ILE A 279 -12.40 13.73 -1.10
N TRP A 280 -12.75 13.79 -2.39
CA TRP A 280 -11.77 13.77 -3.46
C TRP A 280 -10.85 15.01 -3.45
N GLU A 281 -11.39 16.19 -3.13
CA GLU A 281 -10.57 17.39 -2.89
C GLU A 281 -9.58 17.18 -1.73
N VAL A 282 -10.03 16.53 -0.65
CA VAL A 282 -9.15 16.14 0.47
C VAL A 282 -8.07 15.16 0.02
N GLU A 283 -8.42 14.15 -0.80
CA GLU A 283 -7.45 13.18 -1.32
C GLU A 283 -6.39 13.83 -2.22
N GLN A 284 -6.77 14.82 -3.04
CA GLN A 284 -5.83 15.58 -3.85
C GLN A 284 -4.85 16.36 -2.97
N LEU A 285 -5.32 16.99 -1.90
CA LEU A 285 -4.45 17.66 -0.92
C LEU A 285 -3.50 16.66 -0.25
N ILE A 286 -4.00 15.51 0.21
CA ILE A 286 -3.17 14.47 0.84
C ILE A 286 -2.15 13.90 -0.14
N SER A 287 -2.50 13.76 -1.41
CA SER A 287 -1.57 13.34 -2.47
C SER A 287 -0.45 14.36 -2.66
N ALA A 288 -0.78 15.65 -2.75
CA ALA A 288 0.22 16.73 -2.82
C ALA A 288 1.14 16.78 -1.58
N LEU A 289 0.59 16.56 -0.37
CA LEU A 289 1.37 16.44 0.86
C LEU A 289 2.26 15.19 0.89
N SER A 290 1.78 14.10 0.31
CA SER A 290 2.55 12.85 0.17
C SER A 290 3.70 13.05 -0.81
N GLU A 291 3.50 13.75 -1.92
CA GLU A 291 4.55 14.13 -2.88
C GLU A 291 5.59 15.04 -2.22
N HIS A 292 5.14 16.06 -1.48
CA HIS A 292 6.02 16.96 -0.73
C HIS A 292 6.95 16.22 0.23
N SER A 293 6.45 15.16 0.87
CA SER A 293 7.22 14.33 1.81
C SER A 293 7.71 13.01 1.22
N GLN A 294 7.65 12.85 -0.11
CA GLN A 294 8.05 11.61 -0.75
C GLN A 294 9.56 11.45 -0.66
N TRP A 295 10.00 10.29 -0.18
CA TRP A 295 11.43 10.00 -0.14
C TRP A 295 11.96 9.71 -1.55
N ALA A 296 13.23 10.05 -1.76
CA ALA A 296 13.97 9.71 -2.96
C ALA A 296 15.39 9.30 -2.59
N LEU A 297 16.06 8.55 -3.47
CA LEU A 297 17.39 8.01 -3.21
C LEU A 297 18.41 9.13 -2.98
N THR A 298 18.39 10.18 -3.81
CA THR A 298 19.38 11.27 -3.77
C THR A 298 18.87 12.47 -2.96
N PRO A 299 19.78 13.28 -2.37
CA PRO A 299 19.39 14.54 -1.72
C PRO A 299 18.71 15.52 -2.68
N GLN A 300 19.17 15.58 -3.93
CA GLN A 300 18.61 16.49 -4.94
C GLN A 300 17.16 16.16 -5.26
N ASP A 301 16.84 14.89 -5.49
CA ASP A 301 15.47 14.45 -5.78
C ASP A 301 14.54 14.72 -4.59
N ARG A 302 15.03 14.54 -3.35
CA ARG A 302 14.24 14.89 -2.15
C ARG A 302 13.93 16.38 -2.08
N THR A 303 14.88 17.25 -2.40
CA THR A 303 14.65 18.71 -2.48
C THR A 303 13.65 19.07 -3.58
N ALA A 304 13.70 18.38 -4.72
CA ALA A 304 12.74 18.57 -5.80
C ALA A 304 11.32 18.19 -5.36
N ASN A 305 11.15 17.00 -4.77
CA ASN A 305 9.87 16.54 -4.21
C ASN A 305 9.28 17.54 -3.21
N VAL A 306 10.11 18.04 -2.28
CA VAL A 306 9.72 19.06 -1.30
C VAL A 306 9.18 20.32 -1.99
N SER A 307 9.88 20.84 -3.00
CA SER A 307 9.47 22.06 -3.70
C SER A 307 8.21 21.86 -4.57
N GLU A 308 8.16 20.77 -5.33
CA GLU A 308 7.06 20.48 -6.26
C GLU A 308 5.77 20.18 -5.52
N GLY A 309 5.81 19.29 -4.53
CA GLY A 309 4.64 18.95 -3.72
C GLY A 309 4.10 20.16 -2.95
N TRP A 310 4.97 21.01 -2.38
CA TRP A 310 4.51 22.22 -1.66
C TRP A 310 3.84 23.25 -2.58
N THR A 311 4.30 23.34 -3.83
CA THR A 311 3.68 24.19 -4.86
C THR A 311 2.25 23.72 -5.16
N GLN A 312 2.04 22.40 -5.26
CA GLN A 312 0.72 21.83 -5.45
C GLN A 312 -0.20 22.07 -4.24
N VAL A 313 0.31 21.86 -3.01
CA VAL A 313 -0.42 22.16 -1.77
C VAL A 313 -0.89 23.62 -1.75
N SER A 314 -0.01 24.55 -2.11
CA SER A 314 -0.33 25.99 -2.18
C SER A 314 -1.39 26.30 -3.24
N THR A 315 -1.36 25.60 -4.37
CA THR A 315 -2.35 25.76 -5.45
C THR A 315 -3.72 25.25 -5.02
N ILE A 316 -3.79 24.09 -4.37
CA ILE A 316 -5.05 23.48 -3.91
C ILE A 316 -5.72 24.35 -2.84
N LEU A 317 -4.94 24.90 -1.90
CA LEU A 317 -5.49 25.74 -0.82
C LEU A 317 -5.82 27.17 -1.28
N GLY A 318 -5.35 27.61 -2.45
CA GLY A 318 -5.62 28.95 -2.98
C GLY A 318 -5.11 30.10 -2.10
N ALA A 319 -4.15 29.84 -1.22
CA ALA A 319 -3.62 30.79 -0.24
C ALA A 319 -2.09 30.78 -0.22
N CYS A 320 -1.49 31.91 0.15
CA CYS A 320 -0.07 31.96 0.47
C CYS A 320 0.13 31.23 1.81
N ILE A 321 0.57 29.98 1.73
CA ILE A 321 0.93 29.18 2.91
C ILE A 321 2.35 29.60 3.32
N GLN A 322 2.65 29.48 4.61
CA GLN A 322 4.01 29.59 5.12
C GLN A 322 5.00 28.69 4.38
N ASP A 323 6.29 28.92 4.63
CA ASP A 323 7.37 28.09 4.09
C ASP A 323 7.15 26.59 4.37
N PRO A 324 7.56 25.70 3.45
CA PRO A 324 7.41 24.27 3.64
C PRO A 324 8.06 23.81 4.95
N PRO A 325 7.38 22.94 5.73
CA PRO A 325 7.98 22.39 6.93
C PRO A 325 9.22 21.55 6.60
N LEU A 326 10.13 21.44 7.55
CA LEU A 326 11.26 20.53 7.42
C LEU A 326 10.78 19.08 7.47
N ILE A 327 11.14 18.31 6.44
CA ILE A 327 10.76 16.90 6.34
C ILE A 327 11.82 16.00 6.96
N THR A 328 11.40 15.19 7.93
CA THR A 328 12.21 14.10 8.49
C THR A 328 11.74 12.76 7.93
N TYR A 329 12.64 12.03 7.30
CA TYR A 329 12.33 10.72 6.71
C TYR A 329 12.67 9.60 7.68
N ALA A 330 11.67 9.01 8.34
CA ALA A 330 11.88 7.89 9.27
C ALA A 330 12.63 6.71 8.61
N ILE A 331 12.36 6.47 7.32
CA ILE A 331 12.98 5.39 6.53
C ILE A 331 14.50 5.57 6.35
N ARG A 332 15.05 6.79 6.52
CA ARG A 332 16.49 7.08 6.41
C ARG A 332 17.37 6.11 7.21
N SER A 333 16.92 5.78 8.42
CA SER A 333 17.68 4.92 9.35
C SER A 333 17.73 3.44 8.95
N LYS A 334 16.82 3.00 8.06
CA LYS A 334 16.66 1.59 7.68
C LYS A 334 16.97 1.34 6.20
N HIS A 335 16.91 2.37 5.35
CA HIS A 335 17.00 2.23 3.91
C HIS A 335 18.46 2.04 3.45
N PRO A 336 18.86 0.88 2.91
CA PRO A 336 20.26 0.59 2.63
C PRO A 336 20.82 1.40 1.45
N TRP A 337 19.95 1.88 0.55
CA TRP A 337 20.38 2.71 -0.59
C TRP A 337 20.18 4.22 -0.37
N TRP A 338 19.96 4.66 0.87
CA TRP A 338 19.79 6.09 1.17
C TRP A 338 21.09 6.87 0.91
N LEU A 339 21.07 7.84 -0.01
CA LEU A 339 22.25 8.64 -0.33
C LEU A 339 22.24 10.01 0.35
N GLU A 340 23.42 10.43 0.79
CA GLU A 340 23.69 11.76 1.36
C GLU A 340 24.95 12.36 0.76
N HIS A 341 25.04 13.69 0.76
CA HIS A 341 26.28 14.36 0.45
C HIS A 341 27.34 14.00 1.49
N LYS A 342 28.57 13.79 1.02
CA LYS A 342 29.72 13.64 1.90
C LYS A 342 29.79 14.86 2.82
N PRO A 343 30.05 14.66 4.13
CA PRO A 343 30.38 15.76 5.01
C PRO A 343 31.55 16.52 4.38
N ARG A 344 31.43 17.85 4.22
CA ARG A 344 32.55 18.66 3.78
C ARG A 344 33.68 18.47 4.81
N VAL A 345 34.79 17.88 4.38
CA VAL A 345 36.02 17.81 5.18
C VAL A 345 36.68 19.18 5.10
N ASP A 346 36.03 20.20 5.66
CA ASP A 346 36.60 21.53 5.86
C ASP A 346 35.68 22.32 6.81
N LEU A 347 35.90 22.11 8.11
CA LEU A 347 35.89 23.15 9.14
C LEU A 347 36.62 22.56 10.37
N PRO A 348 37.66 23.22 10.90
CA PRO A 348 38.37 22.74 12.08
C PRO A 348 37.41 22.66 13.27
N VAL A 349 37.61 21.62 14.09
CA VAL A 349 36.91 21.39 15.36
C VAL A 349 37.13 22.60 16.27
N SER A 350 36.20 23.53 16.23
CA SER A 350 35.97 24.47 17.33
C SER A 350 34.55 25.02 17.24
N VAL A 351 33.80 24.78 18.32
CA VAL A 351 32.51 25.39 18.68
C VAL A 351 31.25 24.74 18.10
N PHE A 352 30.83 23.63 18.71
CA PHE A 352 29.44 23.51 19.18
C PHE A 352 29.48 23.02 20.64
N LYS A 353 29.33 23.96 21.57
CA LYS A 353 28.89 23.66 22.93
C LYS A 353 27.40 23.36 22.88
N LEU A 354 27.02 22.29 23.55
CA LEU A 354 25.67 21.96 24.02
C LEU A 354 24.92 23.22 24.53
N VAL A 355 23.71 23.45 24.01
CA VAL A 355 22.47 23.67 24.77
C VAL A 355 21.32 23.08 23.96
#